data_AF-A0A1U7GC35-F1
#
_entry.id   AF-A0A1U7GC35-F1
#
_cell.length_a   1.000
_cell.length_b   1.000
_cell.length_c   1.000
_cell.angle_alpha   90.00
_cell.angle_beta   90.00
_cell.angle_gamma   90.00
#
_symmetry.space_group_name_H-M   'P 1'
#
loop_
_entity.id
_entity.type
_entity.pdbx_description
1 polymer ?
#
loop_
_entity_poly.entity_id
_entity_poly.type
_entity_poly.pdbx_seq_one_letter_code
_entity_poly.pdbx_strand_id
1 'polypeptide(L)'
;MGRRPLNRRDLRAAAEAAEARGIPQGPDPSRPRPRPESSGRPKPSATARMKVVWAVCDVGGRTVATFDYVDKAAAEARAADLKAKGKGMHFVRPVKEPIGYDGASSPD
;
A
#
# COMPACT_ATOMS: atom_id res chain seq x y z
N MET A 1 17.50 15.35 -17.47
CA MET A 1 18.21 14.77 -16.31
C MET A 1 17.20 14.30 -15.27
N GLY A 2 16.83 13.02 -15.28
CA GLY A 2 15.86 12.47 -14.32
C GLY A 2 16.46 12.48 -12.91
N ARG A 3 15.85 13.23 -11.99
CA ARG A 3 16.28 13.25 -10.58
C ARG A 3 15.98 11.87 -9.99
N ARG A 4 17.04 11.13 -9.63
CA ARG A 4 16.90 9.85 -8.91
C ARG A 4 16.14 10.12 -7.60
N PRO A 5 14.98 9.49 -7.34
CA PRO A 5 14.28 9.71 -6.10
C PRO A 5 15.17 9.21 -4.95
N LEU A 6 15.41 10.08 -3.96
CA LEU A 6 16.19 9.72 -2.78
C LEU A 6 15.60 8.48 -2.10
N ASN A 7 16.47 7.64 -1.55
CA ASN A 7 16.07 6.37 -0.94
C ASN A 7 15.04 6.64 0.15
N ARG A 8 13.97 5.83 0.22
CA ARG A 8 12.86 6.00 1.18
C ARG A 8 13.30 6.08 2.65
N ARG A 9 14.48 5.55 2.96
CA ARG A 9 15.11 5.65 4.29
C ARG A 9 15.50 7.09 4.63
N ASP A 10 16.06 7.83 3.68
CA ASP A 10 16.48 9.22 3.87
C ASP A 10 15.27 10.14 4.10
N LEU A 11 14.16 9.84 3.44
CA LEU A 11 12.89 10.56 3.61
C LEU A 11 12.26 10.32 4.98
N ARG A 12 12.38 9.10 5.54
CA ARG A 12 11.88 8.78 6.88
C ARG A 12 12.77 9.39 7.97
N ALA A 13 14.09 9.33 7.79
CA ALA A 13 15.04 9.97 8.70
C ALA A 13 14.87 11.50 8.76
N ALA A 14 14.52 12.14 7.63
CA ALA A 14 14.23 13.57 7.60
C ALA A 14 12.94 13.95 8.36
N ALA A 15 11.92 13.09 8.33
CA ALA A 15 10.67 13.31 9.07
C ALA A 15 10.88 13.13 10.59
N GLU A 16 11.58 12.07 11.01
CA GLU A 16 11.92 11.82 12.42
C GLU A 16 12.86 12.91 12.98
N ALA A 17 13.80 13.43 12.18
CA ALA A 17 14.67 14.52 12.59
C ALA A 17 13.95 15.88 12.71
N ALA A 18 12.86 16.08 11.97
CA ALA A 18 12.01 17.26 12.10
C ALA A 18 11.14 17.17 13.37
N GLU A 19 10.69 15.97 13.73
CA GLU A 19 9.95 15.69 14.97
C GLU A 19 10.84 15.85 16.22
N ALA A 20 12.09 15.36 16.16
CA ALA A 20 13.06 15.46 17.26
C ALA A 20 13.52 16.91 17.57
N ARG A 21 13.35 17.85 16.63
CA ARG A 21 13.68 19.27 16.81
C ARG A 21 12.53 20.10 17.40
N GLY A 22 11.39 19.46 17.71
CA GLY A 22 10.28 20.10 18.43
C GLY A 22 9.74 21.36 17.78
N ILE A 23 9.83 21.48 16.45
CA ILE A 23 9.33 22.65 15.72
C ILE A 23 7.81 22.49 15.56
N PRO A 24 6.98 23.30 16.24
CA PRO A 24 5.53 23.28 16.01
C PRO A 24 5.23 23.84 14.62
N GLN A 25 4.45 23.12 13.82
CA GLN A 25 3.94 23.63 12.55
C GLN A 25 2.68 24.49 12.83
N GLY A 26 2.82 25.82 12.86
CA GLY A 26 1.72 26.82 12.90
C GLY A 26 2.27 28.26 12.81
N PRO A 27 1.54 29.29 12.29
CA PRO A 27 0.15 29.62 12.67
C PRO A 27 -0.80 30.15 11.54
N ASP A 28 -2.09 30.25 11.90
CA ASP A 28 -3.25 30.89 11.22
C ASP A 28 -3.18 32.44 11.27
N PRO A 29 -3.62 33.17 10.21
CA PRO A 29 -4.49 34.33 10.45
C PRO A 29 -5.70 34.46 9.50
N SER A 30 -6.87 34.33 10.12
CA SER A 30 -8.21 34.81 9.76
C SER A 30 -8.25 36.16 9.00
N ARG A 31 -8.76 36.13 7.76
CA ARG A 31 -9.58 37.19 7.14
C ARG A 31 -10.38 36.61 5.96
N PRO A 32 -11.72 36.74 5.90
CA PRO A 32 -12.50 36.16 4.81
C PRO A 32 -12.39 37.04 3.56
N ARG A 33 -11.74 36.53 2.50
CA ARG A 33 -11.88 37.08 1.15
C ARG A 33 -13.09 36.43 0.48
N PRO A 34 -13.88 37.16 -0.33
CA PRO A 34 -15.02 36.59 -1.04
C PRO A 34 -14.54 35.42 -1.91
N ARG A 35 -15.21 34.28 -1.71
CA ARG A 35 -14.87 32.98 -2.31
C ARG A 35 -15.12 33.08 -3.82
N PRO A 36 -14.09 32.96 -4.69
CA PRO A 36 -14.36 32.71 -6.09
C PRO A 36 -15.08 31.36 -6.18
N GLU A 37 -16.23 31.36 -6.82
CA GLU A 37 -17.01 30.17 -7.12
C GLU A 37 -16.10 29.21 -7.88
N SER A 38 -15.61 28.18 -7.18
CA SER A 38 -14.69 27.23 -7.77
C SER A 38 -15.50 26.44 -8.79
N SER A 39 -15.35 26.79 -10.06
CA SER A 39 -15.74 25.92 -11.17
C SER A 39 -15.19 24.53 -10.84
N GLY A 40 -16.11 23.57 -10.69
CA GLY A 40 -15.82 22.26 -10.14
C GLY A 40 -14.64 21.66 -10.90
N ARG A 41 -13.52 21.47 -10.19
CA ARG A 41 -12.35 20.79 -10.74
C ARG A 41 -12.86 19.47 -11.32
N PRO A 42 -12.57 19.15 -12.60
CA PRO A 42 -13.02 17.89 -13.18
C PRO A 42 -12.56 16.76 -12.26
N LYS A 43 -13.53 15.94 -11.82
CA LYS A 43 -13.25 14.75 -11.00
C LYS A 43 -12.21 13.95 -11.77
N PRO A 44 -11.01 13.72 -11.21
CA PRO A 44 -10.02 12.91 -11.90
C PRO A 44 -10.66 11.55 -12.16
N SER A 45 -10.57 11.08 -13.41
CA SER A 45 -10.97 9.73 -13.80
C SER A 45 -10.49 8.77 -12.72
N ALA A 46 -11.41 7.99 -12.16
CA ALA A 46 -11.17 7.14 -11.01
C ALA A 46 -10.18 6.04 -11.42
N THR A 47 -8.88 6.33 -11.33
CA THR A 47 -7.85 5.33 -11.48
C THR A 47 -8.15 4.24 -10.46
N ALA A 48 -8.19 2.98 -10.91
CA ALA A 48 -8.45 1.86 -10.03
C ALA A 48 -7.45 1.92 -8.88
N ARG A 49 -7.96 2.13 -7.65
CA ARG A 49 -7.10 2.17 -6.48
C ARG A 49 -6.55 0.76 -6.29
N MET A 50 -5.27 0.66 -5.98
CA MET A 50 -4.60 -0.62 -5.82
C MET A 50 -4.20 -0.81 -4.36
N LYS A 51 -4.54 -1.96 -3.77
CA LYS A 51 -4.04 -2.42 -2.47
C LYS A 51 -2.88 -3.37 -2.66
N VAL A 52 -2.02 -3.46 -1.64
CA VAL A 52 -1.01 -4.52 -1.58
C VAL A 52 -1.55 -5.60 -0.66
N VAL A 53 -1.36 -6.86 -1.04
CA VAL A 53 -1.70 -8.05 -0.26
C VAL A 53 -0.48 -8.96 -0.18
N TRP A 54 -0.42 -9.81 0.84
CA TRP A 54 0.56 -10.88 0.90
C TRP A 54 0.01 -12.13 0.21
N ALA A 55 0.64 -12.55 -0.87
CA ALA A 55 0.32 -13.80 -1.55
C ALA A 55 1.29 -14.90 -1.11
N VAL A 56 0.76 -16.02 -0.65
CA VAL A 56 1.51 -17.27 -0.48
C VAL A 56 1.55 -17.97 -1.82
N CYS A 57 2.75 -18.24 -2.33
CA CYS A 57 2.98 -18.89 -3.60
C CYS A 57 3.70 -20.23 -3.43
N ASP A 58 3.39 -21.16 -4.34
CA ASP A 58 4.13 -22.41 -4.55
C ASP A 58 5.43 -22.12 -5.32
N VAL A 59 6.35 -23.10 -5.39
CA VAL A 59 7.61 -23.05 -6.17
C VAL A 59 7.37 -22.60 -7.61
N GLY A 60 6.25 -23.02 -8.21
CA GLY A 60 5.86 -22.62 -9.57
C GLY A 60 5.31 -21.19 -9.70
N GLY A 61 5.30 -20.39 -8.63
CA GLY A 61 4.83 -19.00 -8.64
C GLY A 61 3.30 -18.83 -8.60
N ARG A 62 2.54 -19.93 -8.51
CA ARG A 62 1.07 -19.91 -8.39
C ARG A 62 0.67 -19.43 -7.00
N THR A 63 -0.30 -18.52 -6.92
CA THR A 63 -0.87 -18.05 -5.66
C THR A 63 -1.80 -19.10 -5.07
N VAL A 64 -1.48 -19.55 -3.85
CA VAL A 64 -2.25 -20.55 -3.09
C VAL A 64 -3.22 -19.88 -2.12
N ALA A 65 -2.82 -18.73 -1.55
CA ALA A 65 -3.65 -17.94 -0.65
C ALA A 65 -3.21 -16.47 -0.66
N THR A 66 -4.14 -15.56 -0.39
CA THR A 66 -3.90 -14.12 -0.23
C THR A 66 -4.31 -13.68 1.18
N PHE A 67 -3.54 -12.77 1.75
CA PHE A 67 -3.74 -12.21 3.08
C PHE A 67 -3.62 -10.69 3.01
N ASP A 68 -4.31 -9.99 3.91
CA ASP A 68 -4.20 -8.54 3.98
C ASP A 68 -2.79 -8.10 4.35
N TYR A 69 -2.40 -6.89 3.95
CA TYR A 69 -1.05 -6.38 4.15
C TYR A 69 -0.61 -6.35 5.62
N VAL A 70 -1.56 -6.18 6.54
CA VAL A 70 -1.32 -6.20 7.99
C VAL A 70 -0.97 -7.59 8.51
N ASP A 71 -1.41 -8.64 7.82
CA ASP A 71 -1.35 -10.03 8.28
C ASP A 71 -0.16 -10.81 7.69
N LYS A 72 1.01 -10.18 7.65
CA LYS A 72 2.24 -10.82 7.14
C LYS A 72 2.57 -12.11 7.90
N ALA A 73 2.44 -12.09 9.22
CA ALA A 73 2.74 -13.23 10.07
C ALA A 73 1.83 -14.43 9.77
N ALA A 74 0.55 -14.18 9.48
CA ALA A 74 -0.40 -15.23 9.09
C ALA A 74 -0.05 -15.83 7.73
N ALA A 75 0.37 -15.00 6.76
CA ALA A 75 0.84 -15.47 5.46
C ALA A 75 2.11 -16.35 5.58
N GLU A 76 3.06 -15.96 6.44
CA GLU A 76 4.28 -16.74 6.69
C GLU A 76 3.99 -18.05 7.41
N ALA A 77 3.12 -18.05 8.43
CA ALA A 77 2.67 -19.27 9.11
C ALA A 77 2.02 -20.24 8.12
N ARG A 78 1.17 -19.74 7.21
CA ARG A 78 0.54 -20.56 6.17
C ARG A 78 1.55 -21.13 5.17
N ALA A 79 2.57 -20.36 4.80
CA ALA A 79 3.66 -20.88 3.98
C ALA A 79 4.46 -21.99 4.70
N ALA A 80 4.74 -21.80 6.00
CA ALA A 80 5.43 -22.80 6.83
C ALA A 80 4.59 -24.08 7.03
N ASP A 81 3.28 -23.95 7.27
CA ASP A 81 2.35 -25.07 7.38
C ASP A 81 2.30 -25.90 6.09
N LEU A 82 2.26 -25.23 4.94
CA LEU A 82 2.23 -25.88 3.63
C LEU A 82 3.56 -26.58 3.32
N LYS A 83 4.68 -26.00 3.76
CA LYS A 83 6.00 -26.63 3.71
C LYS A 83 6.05 -27.87 4.59
N ALA A 84 5.54 -27.81 5.83
CA ALA A 84 5.50 -28.94 6.75
C ALA A 84 4.59 -30.08 6.25
N LYS A 85 3.50 -29.76 5.55
CA LYS A 85 2.58 -30.73 4.94
C LYS A 85 3.13 -31.42 3.67
N GLY A 86 4.39 -31.16 3.31
CA GLY A 86 5.03 -31.78 2.14
C GLY A 86 4.50 -31.28 0.80
N LYS A 87 3.81 -30.13 0.77
CA LYS A 87 3.21 -29.58 -0.45
C LYS A 87 4.23 -28.89 -1.37
N GLY A 88 5.52 -28.96 -1.06
CA GLY A 88 6.60 -28.25 -1.75
C GLY A 88 7.03 -26.97 -1.02
N MET A 89 8.06 -26.30 -1.53
CA MET A 89 8.56 -25.06 -0.92
C MET A 89 7.59 -23.91 -1.20
N HIS A 90 7.01 -23.34 -0.15
CA HIS A 90 6.12 -22.19 -0.27
C HIS A 90 6.83 -20.92 0.18
N PHE A 91 6.51 -19.79 -0.46
CA PHE A 91 7.08 -18.49 -0.12
C PHE A 91 6.02 -17.39 -0.18
N VAL A 92 6.25 -16.29 0.54
CA VAL A 92 5.34 -15.14 0.59
C VAL A 92 5.89 -14.02 -0.29
N ARG A 93 5.03 -13.38 -1.11
CA ARG A 93 5.36 -12.20 -1.89
C ARG A 93 4.29 -11.10 -1.78
N PRO A 94 4.66 -9.82 -1.84
CA PRO A 94 3.68 -8.74 -1.93
C PRO A 94 3.12 -8.66 -3.35
N VAL A 95 1.79 -8.64 -3.49
CA VAL A 95 1.08 -8.52 -4.77
C VAL A 95 0.20 -7.27 -4.74
N LYS A 96 0.15 -6.55 -5.84
CA LYS A 96 -0.65 -5.33 -5.99
C LYS A 96 -1.97 -5.70 -6.67
N GLU A 97 -3.06 -5.67 -5.92
CA GLU A 97 -4.40 -6.02 -6.37
C GLU A 97 -5.31 -4.78 -6.45
N PRO A 98 -6.21 -4.70 -7.42
CA PRO A 98 -7.19 -3.63 -7.47
C PRO A 98 -8.17 -3.74 -6.29
N ILE A 99 -8.45 -2.60 -5.66
CA ILE A 99 -9.44 -2.47 -4.58
C ILE A 99 -10.82 -2.61 -5.24
N GLY A 100 -11.43 -3.79 -5.11
CA GLY A 100 -12.67 -4.20 -5.78
C GLY A 100 -12.56 -5.53 -6.53
N TYR A 101 -11.37 -6.14 -6.59
CA TYR A 101 -11.19 -7.52 -7.04
C TYR A 101 -11.01 -8.42 -5.82
N ASP A 102 -12.04 -8.51 -4.98
CA ASP A 102 -12.28 -9.78 -4.30
C ASP A 102 -12.66 -10.78 -5.39
N GLY A 103 -12.05 -11.97 -5.41
CA GLY A 103 -12.22 -12.97 -6.48
C GLY A 103 -13.63 -13.54 -6.65
N ALA A 104 -14.67 -12.83 -6.20
CA ALA A 104 -16.03 -12.97 -6.69
C ALA A 104 -16.08 -12.52 -8.14
N SER A 105 -15.73 -13.43 -9.04
CA SER A 105 -16.30 -13.43 -10.38
C SER A 105 -17.82 -13.38 -10.23
N SER A 106 -18.42 -12.20 -10.34
CA SER A 106 -19.81 -12.08 -10.73
C SER A 106 -19.81 -12.17 -12.25
N PRO A 107 -20.29 -13.28 -12.84
CA PRO A 107 -20.60 -13.29 -14.27
C PRO A 107 -21.79 -12.36 -14.49
N ASP A 108 -21.66 -11.45 -15.45
CA ASP A 108 -22.80 -10.90 -16.19
C ASP A 108 -23.01 -11.78 -17.42
#